data_AF-A0A2E1FW02-F1
#
_entry.id   AF-A0A2E1FW02-F1
#
_cell.length_a   1.000
_cell.length_b   1.000
_cell.length_c   1.000
_cell.angle_alpha   90.00
_cell.angle_beta   90.00
_cell.angle_gamma   90.00
#
_symmetry.space_group_name_H-M   'P 1'
#
loop_
_entity.id
_entity.type
_entity.pdbx_description
1 polymer ?
#
loop_
_entity_poly.entity_id
_entity_poly.type
_entity_poly.pdbx_seq_one_letter_code
_entity_poly.pdbx_strand_id
1 'polypeptide(L)'
;QIEGFDWVGFYRVVDKDILKIGPYQGGHGCLVIPFDKGVCGAAARFKQIQIVDDVDQFDGHIACSSSTRSDLVVPIFDSSAQLFAVLDINSDQHAFFNKQYAEKLDSLLRDLFTARPEDAT
;
A
#
# COMPACT_ATOMS: atom_id res chain seq x y z
N GLN A 1 7.27 -15.39 10.14
CA GLN A 1 7.46 -14.53 8.97
C GLN A 1 7.03 -15.32 7.75
N ILE A 2 6.27 -14.71 6.84
CA ILE A 2 5.89 -15.32 5.56
C ILE A 2 6.96 -14.87 4.55
N GLU A 3 7.51 -15.81 3.79
CA GLU A 3 8.59 -15.52 2.85
C GLU A 3 8.15 -14.47 1.82
N GLY A 4 8.98 -13.43 1.64
CA GLY A 4 8.76 -12.30 0.72
C GLY A 4 7.70 -11.30 1.16
N PHE A 5 7.21 -11.39 2.40
CA PHE A 5 6.35 -10.39 3.06
C PHE A 5 7.10 -9.84 4.28
N ASP A 6 8.12 -9.03 4.02
CA ASP A 6 9.06 -8.55 5.04
C ASP A 6 8.52 -7.32 5.78
N TRP A 7 7.63 -6.57 5.15
CA TRP A 7 6.81 -5.56 5.79
C TRP A 7 5.41 -5.57 5.17
N VAL A 8 4.38 -5.53 6.02
CA VAL A 8 2.97 -5.46 5.60
C VAL A 8 2.25 -4.49 6.51
N GLY A 9 1.59 -3.48 5.94
CA GLY A 9 0.88 -2.51 6.77
C GLY A 9 -0.01 -1.57 6.00
N PHE A 10 -0.70 -0.74 6.76
CA PHE A 10 -1.60 0.26 6.20
C PHE A 10 -1.04 1.65 6.40
N TYR A 11 -1.25 2.51 5.42
CA TYR A 11 -1.10 3.95 5.56
C TYR A 11 -2.45 4.62 5.32
N ARG A 12 -2.88 5.47 6.25
CA ARG A 12 -4.22 6.08 6.23
C ARG A 12 -4.14 7.52 5.75
N VAL A 13 -5.12 7.94 4.96
CA VAL A 13 -5.32 9.35 4.65
C VAL A 13 -5.83 10.04 5.91
N VAL A 14 -5.05 10.98 6.45
CA VAL A 14 -5.40 11.68 7.71
C VAL A 14 -5.57 13.19 7.54
N ASP A 15 -5.10 13.71 6.42
CA ASP A 15 -5.22 15.11 6.01
C ASP A 15 -5.12 15.15 4.48
N LYS A 16 -5.33 16.34 3.90
CA LYS A 16 -5.15 16.58 2.48
C LYS A 16 -3.74 16.16 2.05
N ASP A 17 -3.66 15.23 1.11
CA ASP A 17 -2.43 14.76 0.48
C ASP A 17 -1.38 14.18 1.47
N ILE A 18 -1.82 13.70 2.64
CA ILE A 18 -0.94 13.11 3.68
C ILE A 18 -1.42 11.72 4.09
N LEU A 19 -0.49 10.77 4.03
CA LEU A 19 -0.61 9.45 4.63
C LEU A 19 0.11 9.38 5.98
N LYS A 20 -0.49 8.69 6.95
CA LYS A 20 0.18 8.30 8.22
C LYS A 20 0.09 6.81 8.46
N ILE A 21 1.15 6.27 9.07
CA ILE A 21 1.22 4.84 9.40
C ILE A 21 0.03 4.39 10.25
N GLY A 22 -0.53 3.25 9.88
CA GLY A 22 -1.56 2.51 10.60
C GLY A 22 -0.97 1.23 11.22
N PRO A 23 -1.79 0.19 11.44
CA PRO A 23 -1.30 -1.11 11.86
C PRO A 23 -0.35 -1.72 10.81
N TYR A 24 0.74 -2.35 11.27
CA TYR A 24 1.70 -3.04 10.40
C TYR A 24 2.39 -4.20 11.12
N GLN A 25 3.07 -5.04 10.34
CA GLN A 25 3.96 -6.12 10.77
C GLN A 25 5.27 -5.99 9.98
N GLY A 26 6.41 -6.03 10.67
CA GLY A 26 7.73 -5.86 10.06
C GLY A 26 8.61 -4.88 10.85
N GLY A 27 9.71 -4.45 10.23
CA GLY A 27 10.59 -3.39 10.75
C GLY A 27 9.94 -2.02 10.87
N HIS A 28 10.71 -0.99 11.22
CA HIS A 28 10.20 0.38 11.31
C HIS A 28 9.82 0.89 9.91
N GLY A 29 8.56 1.32 9.74
CA GLY A 29 8.09 2.02 8.53
C GLY A 29 8.22 3.54 8.67
N CYS A 30 8.01 4.26 7.56
CA CYS A 30 7.89 5.72 7.61
C CYS A 30 6.66 6.13 8.43
N LEU A 31 6.75 7.17 9.25
CA LEU A 31 5.58 7.58 10.07
C LEU A 31 4.57 8.41 9.28
N VAL A 32 5.06 9.21 8.32
CA VAL A 32 4.29 10.14 7.50
C VAL A 32 4.80 10.08 6.07
N ILE A 33 3.90 9.98 5.10
CA ILE A 33 4.22 9.96 3.67
C ILE A 33 3.34 11.00 2.96
N PRO A 34 3.92 12.07 2.40
CA PRO A 34 3.21 12.95 1.49
C PRO A 34 2.80 12.21 0.21
N PHE A 35 1.66 12.58 -0.36
CA PHE A 35 1.19 11.94 -1.60
C PHE A 35 2.19 12.09 -2.75
N ASP A 36 3.05 13.11 -2.76
CA ASP A 36 4.06 13.33 -3.81
C ASP A 36 5.35 12.49 -3.63
N LYS A 37 5.43 11.61 -2.62
CA LYS A 37 6.63 10.79 -2.34
C LYS A 37 6.37 9.29 -2.39
N GLY A 38 7.32 8.56 -2.97
CA GLY A 38 7.40 7.11 -2.93
C GLY A 38 6.25 6.37 -3.60
N VAL A 39 6.29 5.05 -3.45
CA VAL A 39 5.33 4.13 -4.05
C VAL A 39 3.94 4.30 -3.41
N CYS A 40 3.90 4.42 -2.07
CA CYS A 40 2.70 4.75 -1.31
C CYS A 40 2.01 6.03 -1.80
N GLY A 41 2.76 7.12 -1.97
CA GLY A 41 2.23 8.36 -2.48
C GLY A 41 1.76 8.24 -3.93
N ALA A 42 2.49 7.52 -4.79
CA ALA A 42 2.06 7.25 -6.16
C ALA A 42 0.72 6.50 -6.22
N ALA A 43 0.55 5.45 -5.40
CA ALA A 43 -0.73 4.74 -5.30
C ALA A 43 -1.87 5.67 -4.88
N ALA A 44 -1.62 6.56 -3.92
CA ALA A 44 -2.59 7.53 -3.44
C ALA A 44 -2.96 8.58 -4.50
N ARG A 45 -1.98 9.15 -5.21
CA ARG A 45 -2.20 10.15 -6.27
C ARG A 45 -2.94 9.57 -7.47
N PHE A 46 -2.45 8.44 -7.97
CA PHE A 46 -2.97 7.84 -9.20
C PHE A 46 -4.22 7.01 -8.94
N LYS A 47 -4.54 6.72 -7.68
CA LYS A 47 -5.67 5.87 -7.28
C LYS A 47 -5.61 4.51 -7.98
N GLN A 48 -4.41 3.97 -8.10
CA GLN A 48 -4.09 2.76 -8.86
C GLN A 48 -3.11 1.91 -8.07
N ILE A 49 -3.22 0.59 -8.23
CA ILE A 49 -2.25 -0.39 -7.74
C ILE A 49 -0.87 -0.04 -8.30
N GLN A 50 0.14 -0.03 -7.43
CA GLN A 50 1.54 0.07 -7.82
C GLN A 50 2.21 -1.29 -7.58
N ILE A 51 2.80 -1.85 -8.63
CA ILE A 51 3.66 -3.04 -8.55
C ILE A 51 5.03 -2.60 -9.00
N VAL A 52 6.01 -2.63 -8.10
CA VAL A 52 7.37 -2.14 -8.34
C VAL A 52 8.33 -3.30 -8.19
N ASP A 53 8.90 -3.74 -9.30
CA ASP A 53 9.83 -4.88 -9.34
C ASP A 53 11.21 -4.55 -8.75
N ASP A 54 11.61 -3.28 -8.83
CA ASP A 54 12.85 -2.74 -8.28
C ASP A 54 12.62 -1.32 -7.76
N VAL A 55 12.61 -1.16 -6.44
CA VAL A 55 12.37 0.14 -5.79
C VAL A 55 13.48 1.14 -6.02
N ASP A 56 14.71 0.69 -6.29
CA ASP A 56 15.84 1.58 -6.56
C ASP A 56 15.72 2.24 -7.96
N GLN A 57 14.88 1.68 -8.84
CA GLN A 57 14.56 2.24 -10.16
C GLN A 57 13.29 3.10 -10.16
N PHE A 58 12.56 3.18 -9.04
CA PHE A 58 11.34 3.95 -8.95
C PHE A 58 11.65 5.44 -8.70
N ASP A 59 11.23 6.31 -9.63
CA ASP A 59 11.47 7.75 -9.50
C ASP A 59 10.73 8.34 -8.29
N GLY A 60 11.45 9.11 -7.48
CA GLY A 60 10.92 9.64 -6.22
C GLY A 60 10.73 8.60 -5.11
N HIS A 61 11.38 7.43 -5.20
CA HIS A 61 11.42 6.43 -4.13
C HIS A 61 11.91 7.05 -2.82
N ILE A 62 11.20 6.71 -1.73
CA ILE A 62 11.62 6.99 -0.37
C ILE A 62 11.71 5.66 0.37
N ALA A 63 12.93 5.24 0.72
CA ALA A 63 13.15 3.99 1.42
C ALA A 63 12.74 4.12 2.89
N CYS A 64 11.70 3.40 3.30
CA CYS A 64 11.39 3.23 4.73
C CYS A 64 12.27 2.15 5.38
N SER A 65 12.68 1.13 4.61
CA SER A 65 13.69 0.13 4.96
C SER A 65 14.76 0.03 3.88
N SER A 66 16.01 -0.20 4.26
CA SER A 66 17.13 -0.40 3.33
C SER A 66 17.18 -1.80 2.72
N SER A 67 16.41 -2.75 3.25
CA SER A 67 16.38 -4.14 2.78
C SER A 67 15.41 -4.33 1.60
N THR A 68 14.38 -3.49 1.51
CA THR A 68 13.31 -3.56 0.50
C THR A 68 13.86 -3.50 -0.92
N ARG A 69 13.39 -4.41 -1.77
CA ARG A 69 13.75 -4.54 -3.19
C ARG A 69 12.57 -4.47 -4.13
N SER A 70 11.41 -4.98 -3.75
CA SER A 70 10.16 -4.78 -4.50
C SER A 70 9.02 -4.38 -3.58
N ASP A 71 8.00 -3.79 -4.20
CA ASP A 71 6.91 -3.16 -3.49
C ASP A 71 5.56 -3.39 -4.16
N LEU A 72 4.53 -3.64 -3.35
CA LEU A 72 3.14 -3.72 -3.78
C LEU A 72 2.30 -2.80 -2.91
N VAL A 73 1.73 -1.77 -3.55
CA VAL A 73 0.81 -0.85 -2.88
C VAL A 73 -0.56 -0.91 -3.53
N VAL A 74 -1.59 -1.19 -2.73
CA VAL A 74 -2.99 -1.29 -3.17
C VAL A 74 -3.80 -0.17 -2.53
N PRO A 75 -4.43 0.73 -3.30
CA PRO A 75 -5.29 1.78 -2.76
C PRO A 75 -6.58 1.19 -2.19
N ILE A 76 -7.04 1.75 -1.06
CA ILE A 76 -8.26 1.36 -0.38
C ILE A 76 -9.23 2.54 -0.43
N PHE A 77 -10.45 2.28 -0.89
CA PHE A 77 -11.51 3.27 -0.98
C PHE A 77 -12.61 2.97 0.03
N ASP A 78 -13.23 4.02 0.57
CA ASP A 78 -14.43 3.90 1.38
C ASP A 78 -15.69 3.69 0.51
N SER A 79 -16.84 3.52 1.17
CA SER A 79 -18.14 3.38 0.52
C SER A 79 -18.58 4.61 -0.30
N SER A 80 -17.94 5.77 -0.12
CA SER A 80 -18.14 6.99 -0.91
C SER A 80 -17.14 7.12 -2.05
N ALA A 81 -16.40 6.04 -2.37
CA ALA A 81 -15.33 5.99 -3.36
C ALA A 81 -14.21 7.02 -3.13
N GLN A 82 -14.03 7.50 -1.90
CA GLN A 82 -12.90 8.34 -1.53
C GLN A 82 -11.72 7.47 -1.10
N LEU A 83 -10.51 7.90 -1.44
CA LEU A 83 -9.30 7.22 -1.00
C LEU A 83 -9.22 7.33 0.53
N PHE A 84 -9.24 6.19 1.20
CA PHE A 84 -9.27 6.09 2.65
C PHE A 84 -7.91 5.69 3.21
N ALA A 85 -7.22 4.76 2.54
CA ALA A 85 -5.93 4.25 2.94
C ALA A 85 -5.20 3.62 1.74
N VAL A 86 -3.99 3.14 1.97
CA VAL A 86 -3.31 2.18 1.10
C VAL A 86 -2.86 0.99 1.95
N LEU A 87 -2.93 -0.22 1.38
CA LEU A 87 -2.19 -1.39 1.87
C LEU A 87 -0.83 -1.37 1.19
N ASP A 88 0.23 -1.45 1.98
CA ASP A 88 1.63 -1.42 1.54
C ASP A 88 2.31 -2.71 1.97
N ILE A 89 3.02 -3.35 1.03
CA ILE A 89 3.66 -4.64 1.22
C ILE A 89 5.03 -4.61 0.56
N ASN A 90 6.07 -4.74 1.37
CA ASN A 90 7.45 -4.73 0.91
C ASN A 90 8.04 -6.15 0.94
N SER A 91 8.94 -6.42 0.00
CA SER A 91 9.74 -7.64 -0.09
C SER A 91 11.22 -7.29 -0.21
N ASP A 92 12.08 -8.07 0.44
CA ASP A 92 13.55 -7.99 0.27
C ASP A 92 14.02 -8.68 -1.03
N GLN A 93 13.10 -9.23 -1.84
CA GLN A 93 13.36 -9.84 -3.14
C GLN A 93 12.92 -8.90 -4.26
N HIS A 94 13.66 -8.85 -5.37
CA HIS A 94 13.21 -8.14 -6.58
C HIS A 94 12.06 -8.89 -7.26
N ALA A 95 11.17 -8.16 -7.93
CA ALA A 95 10.07 -8.68 -8.75
C ALA A 95 9.22 -9.77 -8.04
N PHE A 96 8.99 -9.62 -6.73
CA PHE A 96 8.33 -10.64 -5.93
C PHE A 96 6.81 -10.67 -6.18
N PHE A 97 6.20 -9.51 -6.39
CA PHE A 97 4.75 -9.38 -6.54
C PHE A 97 4.34 -9.54 -7.99
N ASN A 98 3.15 -10.11 -8.21
CA ASN A 98 2.56 -10.21 -9.53
C ASN A 98 1.13 -9.64 -9.54
N LYS A 99 0.65 -9.37 -10.76
CA LYS A 99 -0.66 -8.78 -10.99
C LYS A 99 -1.81 -9.60 -10.40
N GLN A 100 -1.76 -10.93 -10.48
CA GLN A 100 -2.84 -11.77 -9.97
C GLN A 100 -2.96 -11.67 -8.44
N TYR A 101 -1.85 -11.56 -7.71
CA TYR A 101 -1.89 -11.33 -6.27
C TYR A 101 -2.45 -9.95 -5.93
N ALA A 102 -2.02 -8.92 -6.64
CA ALA A 102 -2.51 -7.56 -6.44
C ALA A 102 -4.02 -7.45 -6.67
N GLU A 103 -4.53 -8.07 -7.73
CA GLU A 103 -5.98 -8.08 -8.05
C GLU A 103 -6.81 -8.80 -6.98
N LYS A 104 -6.30 -9.91 -6.43
CA LYS A 104 -6.97 -10.63 -5.33
C LYS A 104 -7.05 -9.77 -4.06
N LEU A 105 -5.96 -9.07 -3.72
CA LEU A 105 -5.94 -8.15 -2.60
C LEU A 105 -6.87 -6.96 -2.81
N ASP A 106 -6.87 -6.36 -4.01
CA ASP A 106 -7.79 -5.27 -4.36
C ASP A 106 -9.26 -5.71 -4.23
N SER A 107 -9.62 -6.90 -4.73
CA SER A 107 -10.97 -7.45 -4.57
C SER A 107 -11.34 -7.61 -3.09
N LEU A 108 -10.47 -8.22 -2.29
CA LEU A 108 -10.70 -8.41 -0.86
C LEU A 108 -10.89 -7.07 -0.13
N LEU A 109 -10.06 -6.07 -0.43
CA LEU A 109 -10.14 -4.75 0.19
C LEU A 109 -11.43 -4.02 -0.23
N ARG A 110 -11.86 -4.15 -1.49
CA ARG A 110 -13.16 -3.62 -1.91
C ARG A 110 -14.30 -4.26 -1.11
N ASP A 111 -14.32 -5.57 -0.99
CA ASP A 111 -15.36 -6.29 -0.25
C ASP A 111 -15.41 -5.85 1.22
N LEU A 112 -14.25 -5.64 1.85
CA LEU A 112 -14.15 -5.25 3.26
C LEU A 112 -14.48 -3.77 3.54
N PHE A 113 -14.12 -2.86 2.64
CA PHE A 113 -14.17 -1.41 2.92
C PHE A 113 -15.26 -0.66 2.14
N THR A 114 -15.88 -1.29 1.15
CA THR A 114 -16.99 -0.68 0.39
C THR A 114 -18.36 -1.24 0.77
N ALA A 115 -18.42 -2.37 1.48
CA ALA A 115 -19.66 -2.89 2.03
C ALA A 115 -20.29 -1.86 2.98
N ARG A 116 -21.57 -1.55 2.80
CA ARG A 116 -22.28 -0.68 3.73
C ARG A 116 -22.57 -1.48 5.00
N PRO A 117 -22.66 -0.81 6.17
CA PRO A 117 -23.09 -1.46 7.41
C PRO A 117 -24.42 -2.23 7.27
N GLU A 118 -25.26 -1.81 6.32
CA GLU A 118 -26.57 -2.37 6.01
C GLU A 118 -26.50 -3.69 5.21
N ASP A 119 -25.36 -4.00 4.61
CA ASP A 119 -25.11 -5.22 3.83
C ASP A 119 -24.60 -6.39 4.71
N ALA A 120 -24.36 -6.14 6.00
CA ALA A 120 -23.78 -7.11 6.96
C ALA A 120 -24.82 -7.93 7.75
N THR A 121 -26.03 -8.12 7.19
CA THR A 121 -27.09 -8.99 7.74
C THR A 121 -27.10 -10.38 7.14
#